data_AF-A0A3Q9EYW1-F1
#
_entry.id   AF-A0A3Q9EYW1-F1
#
_cell.length_a   1.000
_cell.length_b   1.000
_cell.length_c   1.000
_cell.angle_alpha   90.00
_cell.angle_beta   90.00
_cell.angle_gamma   90.00
#
_symmetry.space_group_name_H-M   'P 1'
#
loop_
_entity.id
_entity.type
_entity.pdbx_description
1 polymer ?
#
loop_
_entity_poly.entity_id
_entity_poly.type
_entity_poly.pdbx_seq_one_letter_code
_entity_poly.pdbx_strand_id
1 'polypeptide(L)'
;MNDETIKVGDILRVSCTFAPTRVVKVSDWDVSIVWPWEQIDPDSEIQWNGQYAIPRRQGSFESRMSLFQTDPAPWTLSTGDNCGVGIPEQLVRVIDIGYCDPPQDVGWLPRPHTMLIVLPVDYEDPHGLAEGDTISMPSVAPVTFELV
;
A
#
# COMPACT_ATOMS: atom_id res chain seq x y z
N MET A 1 -10.98 14.36 2.97
CA MET A 1 -11.17 14.02 4.40
C MET A 1 -9.86 14.40 5.07
N ASN A 2 -9.87 15.23 6.11
CA ASN A 2 -8.63 15.66 6.77
C ASN A 2 -8.20 14.56 7.75
N ASP A 3 -6.89 14.28 7.81
CA ASP A 3 -6.27 13.19 8.57
C ASP A 3 -6.59 13.22 10.09
N GLU A 4 -7.02 14.38 10.60
CA GLU A 4 -7.26 14.65 12.03
C GLU A 4 -8.47 13.91 12.65
N THR A 5 -9.28 13.19 11.86
CA THR A 5 -10.47 12.48 12.38
C THR A 5 -10.34 10.97 12.50
N ILE A 6 -9.36 10.34 11.85
CA ILE A 6 -9.21 8.89 11.85
C ILE A 6 -8.58 8.43 13.18
N LYS A 7 -9.10 7.35 13.76
CA LYS A 7 -8.65 6.78 15.03
C LYS A 7 -8.40 5.28 14.92
N VAL A 8 -7.56 4.78 15.82
CA VAL A 8 -7.40 3.34 16.01
C VAL A 8 -8.75 2.72 16.35
N GLY A 9 -9.08 1.63 15.66
CA GLY A 9 -10.36 0.93 15.74
C GLY A 9 -11.37 1.33 14.66
N ASP A 10 -11.17 2.46 13.97
CA ASP A 10 -12.05 2.87 12.88
C ASP A 10 -12.04 1.85 11.73
N ILE A 11 -13.20 1.66 11.11
CA ILE A 11 -13.34 0.87 9.88
C ILE A 11 -13.44 1.83 8.70
N LEU A 12 -12.51 1.70 7.76
CA LEU A 12 -12.43 2.50 6.56
C LEU A 12 -12.79 1.64 5.35
N ARG A 13 -13.67 2.15 4.49
CA ARG A 13 -13.77 1.71 3.11
C ARG A 13 -12.67 2.41 2.31
N VAL A 14 -11.79 1.60 1.72
CA VAL A 14 -10.66 2.08 0.92
C VAL A 14 -10.75 1.58 -0.51
N SER A 15 -10.37 2.43 -1.45
CA SER A 15 -10.24 2.06 -2.85
C SER A 15 -9.25 2.98 -3.56
N CYS A 16 -8.68 2.52 -4.66
CA CYS A 16 -7.82 3.30 -5.53
C CYS A 16 -8.02 2.77 -6.95
N THR A 17 -8.38 3.66 -7.87
CA THR A 17 -8.55 3.29 -9.27
C THR A 17 -7.24 2.71 -9.81
N PHE A 18 -7.34 1.68 -10.64
CA PHE A 18 -6.18 1.04 -11.23
C PHE A 18 -5.47 2.00 -12.20
N ALA A 19 -4.24 2.38 -11.86
CA ALA A 19 -3.38 3.19 -12.70
C ALA A 19 -2.53 2.29 -13.61
N PRO A 20 -2.40 2.60 -14.91
CA PRO A 20 -1.54 1.86 -15.81
C PRO A 20 -0.07 1.88 -15.35
N THR A 21 0.57 0.72 -15.40
CA THR A 21 1.99 0.54 -15.11
C THR A 21 2.56 -0.67 -15.89
N ARG A 22 3.81 -1.03 -15.62
CA ARG A 22 4.50 -2.19 -16.17
C ARG A 22 5.24 -2.97 -15.10
N VAL A 23 5.35 -4.26 -15.34
CA VAL A 23 6.16 -5.18 -14.54
C VAL A 23 7.63 -5.03 -14.91
N VAL A 24 8.48 -4.84 -13.91
CA VAL A 24 9.94 -4.71 -14.07
C VAL A 24 10.69 -5.93 -13.61
N LYS A 25 10.13 -6.71 -12.68
CA LYS A 25 10.73 -7.94 -12.18
C LYS A 25 9.64 -8.88 -11.66
N VAL A 26 9.89 -10.18 -11.80
CA VAL A 26 9.07 -11.24 -11.20
C VAL A 26 9.99 -12.16 -10.41
N SER A 27 9.54 -12.57 -9.22
CA SER A 27 10.16 -13.57 -8.37
C SER A 27 9.14 -14.66 -7.99
N ASP A 28 9.55 -15.62 -7.17
CA ASP A 28 8.64 -16.62 -6.59
C ASP A 28 7.72 -16.04 -5.50
N TRP A 29 8.02 -14.83 -5.02
CA TRP A 29 7.35 -14.18 -3.89
C TRP A 29 6.54 -12.96 -4.33
N ASP A 30 7.06 -12.21 -5.30
CA ASP A 30 6.54 -10.90 -5.67
C ASP A 30 6.59 -10.64 -7.19
N VAL A 31 5.76 -9.69 -7.61
CA VAL A 31 5.87 -8.99 -8.88
C VAL A 31 6.22 -7.54 -8.56
N SER A 32 7.39 -7.10 -9.01
CA SER A 32 7.78 -5.70 -8.89
C SER A 32 7.28 -4.91 -10.10
N ILE A 33 6.63 -3.79 -9.87
CA ILE A 33 6.10 -2.87 -10.88
C ILE A 33 6.80 -1.51 -10.80
N VAL A 34 6.72 -0.70 -11.86
CA VAL A 34 6.99 0.74 -11.73
C VAL A 34 5.89 1.35 -10.88
N TRP A 35 6.26 2.08 -9.84
CA TRP A 35 5.27 2.74 -9.02
C TRP A 35 4.79 4.03 -9.69
N PRO A 36 3.47 4.23 -9.89
CA PRO A 36 3.00 5.30 -10.76
C PRO A 36 2.76 6.65 -10.06
N TRP A 37 2.83 6.71 -8.73
CA TRP A 37 2.39 7.89 -7.96
C TRP A 37 3.55 8.63 -7.29
N GLU A 38 4.23 8.02 -6.34
CA GLU A 38 5.31 8.63 -5.58
C GLU A 38 6.58 8.81 -6.43
N GLN A 39 7.29 9.92 -6.17
CA GLN A 39 8.54 10.26 -6.86
C GLN A 39 9.72 9.85 -5.99
N ILE A 40 10.81 9.41 -6.59
CA ILE A 40 12.06 9.14 -5.86
C ILE A 40 12.53 10.44 -5.19
N ASP A 41 12.85 10.38 -3.90
CA ASP A 41 13.42 11.50 -3.17
C ASP A 41 14.94 11.53 -3.40
N PRO A 42 15.49 12.54 -4.10
CA PRO A 42 16.93 12.63 -4.35
C PRO A 42 17.74 12.97 -3.09
N ASP A 43 17.09 13.52 -2.06
CA ASP A 43 17.72 13.96 -0.80
C ASP A 43 17.49 12.94 0.34
N SER A 44 16.93 11.77 0.03
CA SER A 44 16.70 10.68 0.98
C SER A 44 17.98 9.88 1.24
N GLU A 45 18.18 9.44 2.48
CA GLU A 45 19.22 8.47 2.84
C GLU A 45 18.87 7.05 2.35
N ILE A 46 17.59 6.80 2.11
CA ILE A 46 17.06 5.56 1.55
C ILE A 46 17.01 5.64 0.02
N GLN A 47 17.73 4.75 -0.65
CA GLN A 47 17.77 4.68 -2.11
C GLN A 47 16.63 3.83 -2.68
N TRP A 48 15.39 4.30 -2.54
CA TRP A 48 14.25 3.64 -3.18
C TRP A 48 14.35 3.77 -4.70
N ASN A 49 14.05 2.69 -5.41
CA ASN A 49 14.31 2.54 -6.85
C ASN A 49 13.08 2.84 -7.73
N GLY A 50 12.02 3.42 -7.16
CA GLY A 50 10.76 3.71 -7.87
C GLY A 50 9.90 2.49 -8.15
N GLN A 51 10.14 1.36 -7.46
CA GLN A 51 9.42 0.10 -7.68
C GLN A 51 8.64 -0.30 -6.44
N TYR A 52 7.50 -0.94 -6.68
CA TYR A 52 6.68 -1.52 -5.63
C TYR A 52 6.54 -3.03 -5.85
N ALA A 53 6.74 -3.81 -4.80
CA ALA A 53 6.64 -5.26 -4.84
C ALA A 53 5.25 -5.70 -4.39
N ILE A 54 4.52 -6.37 -5.27
CA ILE A 54 3.17 -6.90 -4.99
C ILE A 54 3.29 -8.40 -4.75
N PRO A 55 2.77 -8.93 -3.62
CA PRO A 55 2.79 -10.36 -3.35
C PRO A 55 2.18 -11.18 -4.50
N ARG A 56 2.90 -12.19 -4.95
CA ARG A 56 2.53 -12.98 -6.14
C ARG A 56 1.72 -14.22 -5.80
N ARG A 57 1.98 -14.83 -4.65
CA ARG A 57 1.39 -16.12 -4.29
C ARG A 57 -0.06 -15.98 -3.88
N GLN A 58 -0.95 -16.56 -4.69
CA GLN A 58 -2.38 -16.54 -4.43
C GLN A 58 -2.69 -17.14 -3.04
N GLY A 59 -3.42 -16.37 -2.23
CA GLY A 59 -3.87 -16.81 -0.90
C GLY A 59 -2.78 -16.91 0.16
N SER A 60 -1.55 -16.43 -0.13
CA SER A 60 -0.53 -16.27 0.91
C SER A 60 -0.95 -15.22 1.92
N PHE A 61 -0.30 -15.23 3.09
CA PHE A 61 -0.56 -14.24 4.13
C PHE A 61 -0.31 -12.82 3.62
N GLU A 62 0.81 -12.61 2.94
CA GLU A 62 1.22 -11.33 2.35
C GLU A 62 0.19 -10.86 1.31
N SER A 63 -0.29 -11.76 0.44
CA SER A 63 -1.30 -11.42 -0.56
C SER A 63 -2.65 -11.05 0.05
N ARG A 64 -3.00 -11.59 1.22
CA ARG A 64 -4.24 -11.22 1.92
C ARG A 64 -4.12 -9.90 2.67
N MET A 65 -2.93 -9.58 3.16
CA MET A 65 -2.69 -8.34 3.92
C MET A 65 -2.50 -7.13 3.01
N SER A 66 -1.99 -7.32 1.80
CA SER A 66 -1.65 -6.21 0.91
C SER A 66 -2.88 -5.48 0.37
N LEU A 67 -2.86 -4.15 0.46
CA LEU A 67 -3.90 -3.27 -0.08
C LEU A 67 -3.86 -3.22 -1.61
N PHE A 68 -2.67 -3.05 -2.16
CA PHE A 68 -2.46 -2.85 -3.58
C PHE A 68 -2.42 -4.18 -4.33
N GLN A 69 -3.16 -4.24 -5.42
CA GLN A 69 -3.27 -5.39 -6.31
C GLN A 69 -2.99 -4.98 -7.75
N THR A 70 -2.70 -5.99 -8.58
CA THR A 70 -2.55 -5.83 -10.02
C THR A 70 -3.72 -6.41 -10.78
N ASP A 71 -4.01 -5.80 -11.94
CA ASP A 71 -4.90 -6.36 -12.95
C ASP A 71 -4.15 -6.38 -14.30
N PRO A 72 -3.87 -7.55 -14.91
CA PRO A 72 -4.18 -8.90 -14.43
C PRO A 72 -3.51 -9.30 -13.11
N ALA A 73 -4.06 -10.32 -12.45
CA ALA A 73 -3.60 -10.81 -11.15
C ALA A 73 -2.11 -11.20 -11.15
N PRO A 74 -1.37 -11.01 -10.04
CA PRO A 74 0.09 -11.02 -10.05
C PRO A 74 0.72 -12.38 -10.39
N TRP A 75 0.08 -13.50 -10.06
CA TRP A 75 0.56 -14.84 -10.44
C TRP A 75 0.53 -15.10 -11.95
N THR A 76 -0.21 -14.29 -12.72
CA THR A 76 -0.32 -14.40 -14.18
C THR A 76 0.68 -13.53 -14.95
N LEU A 77 1.36 -12.61 -14.26
CA LEU A 77 2.23 -11.61 -14.86
C LEU A 77 3.67 -12.12 -15.08
N SER A 78 4.29 -11.60 -16.13
CA SER A 78 5.70 -11.77 -16.49
C SER A 78 6.44 -10.43 -16.57
N THR A 79 7.76 -10.45 -16.46
CA THR A 79 8.59 -9.25 -16.61
C THR A 79 8.36 -8.61 -17.98
N GLY A 80 8.07 -7.30 -17.99
CA GLY A 80 7.80 -6.53 -19.21
C GLY A 80 6.32 -6.37 -19.55
N ASP A 81 5.43 -7.11 -18.89
CA ASP A 81 3.98 -6.99 -19.12
C ASP A 81 3.46 -5.61 -18.68
N ASN A 82 2.45 -5.11 -19.39
CA ASN A 82 1.65 -3.98 -18.93
C ASN A 82 0.53 -4.49 -18.00
N CYS A 83 0.27 -3.76 -16.93
CA CYS A 83 -0.81 -4.05 -16.00
C CYS A 83 -1.38 -2.75 -15.41
N GLY A 84 -2.47 -2.84 -14.67
CA GLY A 84 -2.89 -1.80 -13.74
C GLY A 84 -2.44 -2.12 -12.33
N VAL A 85 -2.23 -1.10 -11.51
CA VAL A 85 -2.11 -1.22 -10.04
C VAL A 85 -3.12 -0.32 -9.35
N GLY A 86 -3.80 -0.84 -8.34
CA GLY A 86 -4.82 -0.11 -7.58
C GLY A 86 -5.21 -0.86 -6.32
N ILE A 87 -6.24 -0.35 -5.65
CA ILE A 87 -6.84 -0.99 -4.47
C ILE A 87 -8.29 -1.30 -4.86
N PRO A 88 -8.67 -2.58 -5.03
CA PRO A 88 -10.09 -2.91 -5.16
C PRO A 88 -10.83 -2.47 -3.89
N GLU A 89 -12.10 -2.07 -4.02
CA GLU A 89 -12.87 -1.63 -2.85
C GLU A 89 -12.85 -2.71 -1.76
N GLN A 90 -12.38 -2.33 -0.57
CA GLN A 90 -12.30 -3.22 0.59
C GLN A 90 -12.48 -2.46 1.90
N LEU A 91 -12.85 -3.19 2.95
CA LEU A 91 -12.98 -2.66 4.31
C LEU A 91 -11.74 -3.03 5.11
N VAL A 92 -11.12 -2.02 5.71
CA VAL A 92 -9.94 -2.18 6.56
C VAL A 92 -10.18 -1.55 7.92
N ARG A 93 -9.60 -2.13 8.96
CA ARG A 93 -9.60 -1.61 10.33
C ARG A 93 -8.27 -0.94 10.58
N VAL A 94 -8.29 0.29 11.09
CA VAL A 94 -7.08 0.98 11.57
C VAL A 94 -6.64 0.32 12.87
N ILE A 95 -5.42 -0.22 12.88
CA ILE A 95 -4.85 -0.90 14.06
C ILE A 95 -3.82 -0.04 14.78
N ASP A 96 -3.16 0.87 14.06
CA ASP A 96 -2.21 1.82 14.64
C ASP A 96 -2.09 3.07 13.75
N ILE A 97 -1.58 4.17 14.33
CA ILE A 97 -1.32 5.42 13.63
C ILE A 97 0.07 5.93 14.03
N GLY A 98 1.00 5.89 13.08
CA GLY A 98 2.33 6.47 13.23
C GLY A 98 2.31 7.96 12.88
N TYR A 99 2.66 8.83 13.84
CA TYR A 99 2.85 10.26 13.60
C TYR A 99 4.35 10.58 13.50
N CYS A 100 4.76 11.24 12.42
CA CYS A 100 6.15 11.54 12.11
C CYS A 100 6.35 13.06 12.03
N ASP A 101 7.01 13.61 13.04
CA ASP A 101 7.49 15.00 13.04
C ASP A 101 8.94 15.03 13.56
N PRO A 102 9.95 15.18 12.66
CA PRO A 102 9.82 15.52 11.23
C PRO A 102 9.24 14.39 10.36
N PRO A 103 8.81 14.68 9.12
CA PRO A 103 8.38 13.67 8.15
C PRO A 103 9.35 12.51 8.01
N GLN A 104 8.82 11.31 7.93
CA GLN A 104 9.63 10.09 7.84
C GLN A 104 10.37 10.04 6.51
N ASP A 105 11.68 9.78 6.56
CA ASP A 105 12.44 9.44 5.37
C ASP A 105 12.12 8.00 4.96
N VAL A 106 11.58 7.84 3.75
CA VAL A 106 11.09 6.57 3.17
C VAL A 106 11.64 6.30 1.77
N GLY A 107 12.49 7.19 1.21
CA GLY A 107 13.01 7.06 -0.15
C GLY A 107 12.17 7.71 -1.24
N TRP A 108 11.01 8.27 -0.89
CA TRP A 108 10.12 8.90 -1.86
C TRP A 108 9.42 10.14 -1.32
N LEU A 109 8.93 10.95 -2.26
CA LEU A 109 8.16 12.16 -2.02
C LEU A 109 6.67 11.95 -2.32
N PRO A 110 5.79 12.59 -1.54
CA PRO A 110 6.07 13.37 -0.33
C PRO A 110 6.50 12.47 0.82
N ARG A 111 7.36 12.99 1.71
CA ARG A 111 7.69 12.32 2.96
C ARG A 111 6.43 12.29 3.85
N PRO A 112 5.98 11.12 4.32
CA PRO A 112 4.76 11.04 5.11
C PRO A 112 4.94 11.66 6.49
N HIS A 113 3.93 12.41 6.91
CA HIS A 113 3.77 12.89 8.28
C HIS A 113 2.93 11.94 9.13
N THR A 114 2.11 11.12 8.48
CA THR A 114 1.24 10.15 9.15
C THR A 114 1.21 8.85 8.36
N MET A 115 1.25 7.73 9.06
CA MET A 115 1.14 6.39 8.52
C MET A 115 -0.02 5.70 9.21
N LEU A 116 -1.07 5.35 8.47
CA LEU A 116 -2.14 4.52 8.97
C LEU A 116 -1.77 3.07 8.76
N ILE A 117 -1.74 2.30 9.84
CA ILE A 117 -1.48 0.87 9.79
C ILE A 117 -2.84 0.16 9.86
N VAL A 118 -3.12 -0.65 8.86
CA VAL A 118 -4.45 -1.24 8.66
C VAL A 118 -4.40 -2.75 8.45
N LEU A 119 -5.49 -3.41 8.82
CA LEU A 119 -5.76 -4.83 8.51
C LEU A 119 -7.08 -4.96 7.76
N PRO A 120 -7.23 -5.93 6.85
CA PRO A 120 -8.54 -6.33 6.36
C PRO A 120 -9.49 -6.62 7.53
N VAL A 121 -10.74 -6.17 7.44
CA VAL A 121 -11.70 -6.29 8.56
C VAL A 121 -11.98 -7.76 8.93
N ASP A 122 -11.92 -8.64 7.95
CA ASP A 122 -12.13 -10.09 8.06
C ASP A 122 -10.89 -10.86 8.56
N TYR A 123 -9.76 -10.16 8.76
CA TYR A 123 -8.59 -10.75 9.36
C TYR A 123 -8.67 -10.75 10.89
N GLU A 124 -8.58 -11.96 11.46
CA GLU A 124 -8.50 -12.19 12.89
C GLU A 124 -7.04 -12.10 13.39
N ASP A 125 -6.80 -11.16 14.29
CA ASP A 125 -5.52 -11.02 15.01
C ASP A 125 -5.75 -11.17 16.53
N PRO A 126 -5.93 -12.40 17.03
CA PRO A 126 -6.26 -12.63 18.44
C PRO A 126 -5.14 -12.24 19.40
N HIS A 127 -3.92 -12.07 18.90
CA HIS A 127 -2.75 -11.74 19.70
C HIS A 127 -2.31 -10.27 19.55
N GLY A 128 -2.88 -9.51 18.61
CA GLY A 128 -2.49 -8.12 18.36
C GLY A 128 -1.06 -7.99 17.84
N LEU A 129 -0.58 -9.00 17.10
CA LEU A 129 0.81 -9.09 16.63
C LEU A 129 0.93 -8.83 15.13
N ALA A 130 -0.18 -8.61 14.42
CA ALA A 130 -0.13 -8.35 13.00
C ALA A 130 0.43 -6.95 12.72
N GLU A 131 1.43 -6.88 11.85
CA GLU A 131 2.09 -5.62 11.47
C GLU A 131 1.24 -4.75 10.54
N GLY A 132 0.26 -5.34 9.84
CA GLY A 132 -0.62 -4.63 8.92
C GLY A 132 0.04 -4.18 7.62
N ASP A 133 -0.74 -3.51 6.78
CA ASP A 133 -0.24 -2.74 5.63
C ASP A 133 -0.37 -1.25 5.92
N THR A 134 0.43 -0.43 5.24
CA THR A 134 0.57 0.99 5.56
C THR A 134 0.00 1.89 4.47
N ILE A 135 -0.78 2.88 4.90
CA ILE A 135 -1.24 3.98 4.05
C ILE A 135 -0.53 5.26 4.51
N SER A 136 0.31 5.79 3.65
CA SER A 136 1.05 7.04 3.88
C SER A 136 0.17 8.26 3.64
N MET A 137 0.23 9.25 4.54
CA MET A 137 -0.50 10.50 4.46
C MET A 137 0.48 11.71 4.51
N PRO A 138 0.34 12.68 3.58
CA PRO A 138 -0.60 12.69 2.47
C PRO A 138 -0.24 11.61 1.42
N SER A 139 -1.26 10.93 0.88
CA SER A 139 -1.07 9.95 -0.19
C SER A 139 -1.07 10.63 -1.56
N VAL A 140 -0.11 10.30 -2.43
CA VAL A 140 -0.13 10.73 -3.85
C VAL A 140 -0.93 9.74 -4.69
N ALA A 141 -0.95 8.47 -4.29
CA ALA A 141 -1.92 7.54 -4.82
C ALA A 141 -3.34 8.10 -4.54
N PRO A 142 -4.26 8.07 -5.52
CA PRO A 142 -5.60 8.62 -5.39
C PRO A 142 -6.49 7.66 -4.58
N VAL A 143 -6.06 7.35 -3.35
CA VAL A 143 -6.77 6.49 -2.43
C VAL A 143 -7.94 7.26 -1.85
N THR A 144 -9.14 6.69 -1.98
CA THR A 144 -10.35 7.19 -1.34
C THR A 144 -10.52 6.53 0.01
N PHE A 145 -10.92 7.31 1.01
CA PHE A 145 -11.22 6.85 2.37
C PHE A 145 -12.63 7.28 2.73
N GLU A 146 -13.45 6.34 3.20
CA GLU A 146 -14.76 6.60 3.77
C GLU A 146 -14.89 5.86 5.11
N LEU A 147 -15.18 6.60 6.19
CA LEU A 147 -15.48 6.01 7.48
C LEU A 147 -16.85 5.32 7.44
N VAL A 148 -16.94 4.09 7.94
CA VAL A 148 -18.17 3.25 7.95
C VAL A 148 -18.87 3.27 9.30
#